data_AF-A0A7K2ZSY9-F1
#
_entry.id   AF-A0A7K2ZSY9-F1
#
_cell.length_a   1.000
_cell.length_b   1.000
_cell.length_c   1.000
_cell.angle_alpha   90.00
_cell.angle_beta   90.00
_cell.angle_gamma   90.00
#
_symmetry.space_group_name_H-M   'P 1'
#
loop_
_entity.id
_entity.type
_entity.pdbx_description
1 polymer ?
#
loop_
_entity_poly.entity_id
_entity_poly.type
_entity_poly.pdbx_seq_one_letter_code
_entity_poly.pdbx_strand_id
1 'polypeptide(L)' 'PSRPVHDLVQGQPDPAAFPRTAWLASARRALATAPNDAFGPGDPHGRPELRRALAGYLARVRGVRASPERIVLCSGA' A
#
# COMPACT_ATOMS: atom_id res chain seq x y z
N PRO A 1 -14.67 30.70 0.18
CA PRO A 1 -13.72 30.88 -0.95
C PRO A 1 -13.99 29.87 -2.07
N SER A 2 -14.00 30.30 -3.33
CA SER A 2 -14.07 29.39 -4.49
C SER A 2 -12.75 28.62 -4.64
N ARG A 3 -12.81 27.39 -5.14
CA ARG A 3 -11.62 26.58 -5.44
C ARG A 3 -10.85 27.23 -6.60
N PRO A 4 -9.50 27.30 -6.56
CA PRO A 4 -8.73 27.82 -7.68
C PRO A 4 -8.89 26.92 -8.92
N VAL A 5 -8.83 27.52 -10.11
CA VAL A 5 -8.86 26.79 -11.40
C VAL A 5 -7.63 25.90 -11.56
N HIS A 6 -6.48 26.36 -11.06
CA HIS A 6 -5.24 25.60 -11.00
C HIS A 6 -4.71 25.62 -9.57
N ASP A 7 -4.65 24.45 -8.95
CA ASP A 7 -4.09 24.24 -7.63
C ASP A 7 -2.66 23.72 -7.79
N LEU A 8 -1.67 24.51 -7.35
CA LEU A 8 -0.24 24.21 -7.50
C LEU A 8 0.40 23.81 -6.16
N VAL A 9 -0.40 23.49 -5.13
CA VAL A 9 0.11 23.04 -3.83
C VAL A 9 0.90 21.75 -4.00
N GLN A 10 2.15 21.77 -3.56
CA GLN A 10 3.01 20.58 -3.57
C GLN A 10 2.57 19.56 -2.52
N GLY A 11 2.82 18.28 -2.80
CA GLY A 11 2.53 17.19 -1.89
C GLY A 11 1.10 16.64 -1.97
N GLN A 12 0.22 17.24 -2.79
CA GLN A 12 -1.09 16.66 -3.09
C GLN A 12 -1.04 15.81 -4.37
N PRO A 13 -1.24 14.48 -4.30
CA PRO A 13 -1.44 13.66 -5.48
C PRO A 13 -2.80 13.96 -6.12
N ASP A 14 -2.91 13.78 -7.44
CA ASP A 14 -4.20 13.89 -8.16
C ASP A 14 -5.16 12.74 -7.77
N PRO A 15 -6.29 13.00 -7.09
CA PRO A 15 -7.25 11.96 -6.73
C PRO A 15 -7.97 11.34 -7.93
N ALA A 16 -8.00 12.01 -9.08
CA ALA A 16 -8.60 11.46 -10.30
C ALA A 16 -7.76 10.31 -10.85
N ALA A 17 -6.43 10.40 -10.74
CA ALA A 17 -5.47 9.38 -11.19
C ALA A 17 -5.50 8.07 -10.37
N PHE A 18 -6.21 8.02 -9.24
CA PHE A 18 -6.31 6.79 -8.45
C PHE A 18 -7.02 5.66 -9.22
N PRO A 19 -6.43 4.45 -9.34
CA PRO A 19 -6.94 3.38 -10.20
C PRO A 19 -8.07 2.59 -9.54
N ARG A 20 -9.24 3.23 -9.34
CA ARG A 20 -10.40 2.70 -8.61
C ARG A 20 -10.77 1.25 -8.99
N THR A 21 -10.89 0.98 -10.29
CA THR A 21 -11.29 -0.35 -10.80
C THR A 21 -10.26 -1.43 -10.47
N ALA A 22 -8.98 -1.17 -10.72
CA ALA A 22 -7.91 -2.12 -10.44
C ALA A 22 -7.72 -2.35 -8.94
N TRP A 23 -7.91 -1.29 -8.13
CA TRP A 23 -7.89 -1.36 -6.68
C TRP A 23 -9.01 -2.25 -6.13
N LEU A 24 -10.26 -2.01 -6.56
CA LEU A 24 -11.41 -2.83 -6.16
C LEU A 24 -11.25 -4.30 -6.55
N ALA A 25 -10.78 -4.56 -7.78
CA ALA A 25 -10.53 -5.93 -8.24
C ALA A 25 -9.48 -6.64 -7.35
N SER A 26 -8.41 -5.94 -6.98
CA SER A 26 -7.35 -6.48 -6.12
C SER A 26 -7.84 -6.72 -4.69
N ALA A 27 -8.58 -5.77 -4.12
CA ALA A 27 -9.16 -5.89 -2.78
C ALA A 27 -10.12 -7.08 -2.69
N ARG A 28 -11.01 -7.25 -3.67
CA ARG A 28 -11.92 -8.39 -3.74
C ARG A 28 -11.19 -9.73 -3.77
N ARG A 29 -10.13 -9.85 -4.59
CA ARG A 29 -9.33 -11.10 -4.66
C ARG A 29 -8.62 -11.39 -3.34
N ALA A 30 -8.05 -10.38 -2.70
CA ALA A 30 -7.37 -10.54 -1.42
C ALA A 30 -8.34 -11.00 -0.33
N LEU A 31 -9.50 -10.35 -0.22
CA LEU A 31 -10.51 -10.69 0.79
C LEU A 31 -11.14 -12.07 0.56
N ALA A 32 -11.35 -12.47 -0.70
CA ALA A 32 -11.94 -13.77 -1.03
C ALA A 32 -11.05 -14.97 -0.63
N THR A 33 -9.75 -14.75 -0.43
CA THR A 33 -8.78 -15.80 -0.09
C THR A 33 -8.10 -15.56 1.25
N ALA A 34 -8.52 -14.52 1.98
CA ALA A 34 -7.93 -14.16 3.26
C ALA A 34 -8.26 -15.23 4.31
N PRO A 35 -7.24 -15.75 5.02
CA PRO A 35 -7.48 -16.65 6.15
C PRO A 35 -8.09 -15.87 7.33
N ASN A 36 -8.77 -16.57 8.24
CA ASN A 36 -9.51 -15.94 9.34
C ASN A 36 -8.60 -15.11 10.28
N ASP A 37 -7.34 -15.52 10.47
CA ASP A 37 -6.36 -14.79 11.28
C ASP A 37 -5.97 -13.43 10.68
N ALA A 38 -6.22 -13.20 9.37
CA ALA A 38 -5.99 -11.91 8.74
C ALA A 38 -6.90 -10.80 9.27
N PHE A 39 -8.01 -11.17 9.93
CA PHE A 39 -8.98 -10.24 10.52
C PHE A 39 -8.77 -10.02 12.03
N GLY A 40 -7.83 -10.75 12.64
CA GLY A 40 -7.45 -10.58 14.05
C GLY A 40 -6.23 -9.69 14.23
N PRO A 41 -5.76 -9.53 15.49
CA PRO A 41 -4.46 -8.93 15.77
C PRO A 41 -3.36 -9.66 14.99
N GLY A 42 -2.61 -8.92 14.17
CA GLY A 42 -1.54 -9.46 13.35
C GLY A 42 -0.16 -9.33 13.98
N ASP A 43 0.85 -9.80 13.25
CA ASP A 43 2.26 -9.50 13.50
C ASP A 43 2.46 -7.97 13.60
N PRO A 44 3.17 -7.46 14.63
CA PRO A 44 3.41 -6.02 14.80
C PRO A 44 4.17 -5.38 13.63
N HIS A 45 4.93 -6.16 12.84
CA HIS A 45 5.56 -5.69 11.61
C HIS A 45 4.60 -5.63 10.42
N GLY A 46 3.37 -6.13 10.56
CA GLY A 46 2.38 -6.29 9.51
C GLY A 46 2.45 -7.66 8.81
N ARG A 47 1.48 -7.92 7.93
CA ARG A 47 1.31 -9.24 7.29
C ARG A 47 2.56 -9.67 6.50
N PRO A 48 3.05 -10.91 6.70
CA PRO A 48 4.30 -11.37 6.08
C PRO A 48 4.21 -11.45 4.55
N GLU A 49 3.02 -11.71 3.99
CA GLU A 49 2.80 -11.71 2.53
C GLU A 49 3.09 -10.34 1.92
N LEU A 50 2.63 -9.28 2.58
CA LEU A 50 2.84 -7.91 2.12
C LEU A 50 4.31 -7.49 2.28
N ARG A 51 4.96 -7.87 3.39
CA ARG A 51 6.40 -7.62 3.59
C ARG A 51 7.26 -8.28 2.50
N ARG A 52 6.96 -9.52 2.09
CA ARG A 52 7.63 -10.19 0.97
C ARG A 52 7.41 -9.48 -0.36
N ALA A 53 6.18 -9.08 -0.65
CA ALA A 53 5.84 -8.35 -1.86
C ALA A 53 6.58 -6.99 -1.94
N LEU A 54 6.64 -6.27 -0.81
CA LEU A 54 7.33 -4.99 -0.69
C LEU A 54 8.85 -5.14 -0.85
N ALA A 55 9.48 -6.13 -0.22
CA ALA A 55 10.91 -6.39 -0.39
C ALA A 55 11.28 -6.57 -1.87
N GLY A 56 10.51 -7.39 -2.60
CA GLY A 56 10.71 -7.59 -4.03
C GLY A 56 10.43 -6.34 -4.86
N TYR A 57 9.38 -5.58 -4.53
CA TYR A 57 9.04 -4.34 -5.23
C TYR A 57 10.13 -3.28 -5.06
N LEU A 58 10.56 -3.03 -3.82
CA LEU A 58 11.58 -2.04 -3.49
C LEU A 58 12.94 -2.39 -4.12
N ALA A 59 13.29 -3.67 -4.18
CA ALA A 59 14.48 -4.12 -4.90
C ALA A 59 14.42 -3.73 -6.38
N ARG A 60 13.27 -3.93 -7.04
CA ARG A 60 13.10 -3.60 -8.48
C ARG A 60 13.06 -2.10 -8.75
N VAL A 61 12.29 -1.35 -7.97
CA VAL A 61 12.01 0.06 -8.30
C VAL A 61 12.94 1.05 -7.63
N ARG A 62 13.63 0.64 -6.56
CA ARG A 62 14.52 1.50 -5.76
C ARG A 62 15.91 0.90 -5.53
N GLY A 63 16.19 -0.31 -6.01
CA GLY A 63 17.48 -0.99 -5.79
C GLY A 63 17.73 -1.42 -4.33
N VAL A 64 16.69 -1.39 -3.48
CA VAL A 64 16.83 -1.65 -2.05
C VAL A 64 16.93 -3.16 -1.79
N ARG A 65 18.02 -3.60 -1.17
CA ARG A 65 18.17 -4.97 -0.65
C ARG A 65 17.57 -5.04 0.76
N ALA A 66 16.27 -5.29 0.85
CA ALA A 66 15.57 -5.48 2.12
C ALA A 66 15.20 -6.96 2.31
N SER A 67 15.48 -7.52 3.50
CA SER A 67 14.84 -8.77 3.91
C SER A 67 13.44 -8.44 4.46
N PRO A 68 12.41 -9.29 4.20
CA PRO A 68 11.05 -9.04 4.66
C PRO A 68 10.93 -8.84 6.18
N GLU A 69 11.83 -9.42 6.97
CA GLU A 69 11.87 -9.34 8.43
C GLU A 69 12.30 -7.96 8.93
N ARG A 70 12.92 -7.14 8.06
CA ARG A 70 13.36 -5.77 8.35
C ARG A 70 12.38 -4.70 7.89
N ILE A 71 11.21 -5.11 7.39
CA ILE A 71 10.14 -4.20 6.94
C ILE A 71 9.07 -4.13 8.03
N VAL A 72 8.73 -2.92 8.45
CA VAL A 72 7.61 -2.65 9.37
C VAL A 72 6.58 -1.83 8.62
N LEU A 73 5.31 -2.25 8.67
CA LEU A 73 4.19 -1.52 8.09
C LEU A 73 3.66 -0.48 9.07
N CYS A 74 3.51 0.76 8.61
CA CYS A 74 2.97 1.87 9.38
C CYS A 74 1.74 2.47 8.68
N SER A 75 0.83 3.06 9.45
CA SER A 75 -0.39 3.72 8.93
C SER A 75 -0.16 5.18 8.53
N GLY A 76 0.92 5.44 7.78
CA GLY A 76 1.38 6.78 7.43
C GLY A 76 2.59 7.24 8.24
N ALA A 77 3.16 8.36 7.83
CA ALA A 77 4.23 9.09 8.49
C ALA A 77 3.73 10.49 8.87
#